data_AF-A0A914PEB4-F1
#
_entry.id   AF-A0A914PEB4-F1
#
_cell.length_a   1.000
_cell.length_b   1.000
_cell.length_c   1.000
_cell.angle_alpha   90.00
_cell.angle_beta   90.00
_cell.angle_gamma   90.00
#
_symmetry.space_group_name_H-M   'P 1'
#
loop_
_entity.id
_entity.type
_entity.pdbx_description
1 polymer ?
#
loop_
_entity_poly.entity_id
_entity_poly.type
_entity_poly.pdbx_seq_one_letter_code
_entity_poly.pdbx_strand_id
1 'polypeptide(L)'
;MRRQLVNLINTSCNLKKEITIDTKLEPPTDEQARLLRQILIACLPNQIAKRVDQSDSGEAVPKGAYQCQMLEEYCFIDSSSMLYQDQPDYVVYQEIVQFNNKKCLQNLSMVEAEWLPQLAEPYCDFTMPDPEKDIPTFDQTTGKVVQNASVTFGERRWPLNAVKRQMPINILHYKHFARLFLGGHVCLKMAPNVPKMLAPPETMIKPWANLQKRTEKLLNALIAEEILTREKLHEIWAKKDDYLLEEYLEWLPGSMHDSIQLEWPPI
;
A
#
# COMPACT_ATOMS: atom_id res chain seq x y z
N MET A 1 23.76 -23.66 -19.05
CA MET A 1 22.76 -23.14 -18.09
C MET A 1 21.79 -22.13 -18.73
N ARG A 2 22.22 -20.94 -19.21
CA ARG A 2 21.30 -19.94 -19.83
C ARG A 2 20.37 -20.51 -20.91
N ARG A 3 20.89 -21.33 -21.81
CA ARG A 3 20.11 -22.00 -22.87
C ARG A 3 18.98 -22.88 -22.32
N GLN A 4 19.23 -23.60 -21.23
CA GLN A 4 18.24 -24.48 -20.62
C GLN A 4 17.12 -23.66 -19.97
N LEU A 5 17.48 -22.57 -19.27
CA LEU A 5 16.50 -21.66 -18.68
C LEU A 5 15.60 -21.01 -19.74
N VAL A 6 16.18 -20.52 -20.84
CA VAL A 6 15.40 -19.93 -21.94
C VAL A 6 14.44 -20.95 -22.55
N ASN A 7 14.90 -22.18 -22.80
CA ASN A 7 14.05 -23.24 -23.32
C ASN A 7 12.91 -23.58 -22.37
N LEU A 8 13.18 -23.67 -21.06
CA LEU A 8 12.16 -23.91 -20.04
C LEU A 8 11.13 -22.79 -20.02
N ILE A 9 11.57 -21.53 -19.99
CA ILE A 9 10.66 -20.37 -19.96
C ILE A 9 9.80 -20.33 -21.22
N ASN A 10 10.36 -20.55 -22.40
CA ASN A 10 9.60 -20.59 -23.66
C ASN A 10 8.57 -21.74 -23.69
N THR A 11 8.87 -22.86 -23.02
CA THR A 11 7.97 -24.03 -23.00
C THR A 11 6.88 -23.88 -21.93
N SER A 12 7.21 -23.29 -20.78
CA SER A 12 6.34 -23.26 -19.61
C SER A 12 5.52 -21.97 -19.45
N CYS A 13 5.92 -20.87 -20.10
CA CYS A 13 5.25 -19.58 -19.98
C CYS A 13 4.53 -19.21 -21.29
N ASN A 14 3.32 -18.66 -21.19
CA ASN A 14 2.60 -18.14 -22.35
C ASN A 14 3.13 -16.74 -22.72
N LEU A 15 4.22 -16.71 -23.48
CA LEU A 15 4.88 -15.48 -23.88
C LEU A 15 4.28 -14.90 -25.16
N LYS A 16 4.17 -13.58 -25.23
CA LYS A 16 3.78 -12.87 -26.48
C LYS A 16 4.80 -13.05 -27.60
N LYS A 17 6.05 -13.35 -27.25
CA LYS A 17 7.17 -13.60 -28.17
C LYS A 17 8.16 -14.54 -27.50
N GLU A 18 8.65 -15.54 -28.23
CA GLU A 18 9.69 -16.43 -27.73
C GLU A 18 10.99 -15.66 -27.44
N ILE A 19 11.62 -16.02 -26.33
CA ILE A 19 12.92 -15.46 -25.94
C ILE A 19 14.00 -16.19 -26.72
N THR A 20 14.80 -15.44 -27.48
CA THR A 20 15.97 -15.98 -28.17
C THR A 20 17.21 -15.87 -27.30
N ILE A 21 18.10 -16.85 -27.38
CA ILE A 21 19.38 -16.80 -26.66
C ILE A 21 20.31 -15.86 -27.43
N ASP A 22 20.32 -14.59 -27.02
CA ASP A 22 21.37 -13.68 -27.44
C ASP A 22 22.61 -13.88 -26.56
N THR A 23 23.73 -14.12 -27.25
CA THR A 23 25.04 -14.30 -26.62
C THR A 23 25.73 -12.97 -26.31
N LYS A 24 25.26 -11.86 -26.89
CA LYS A 24 25.82 -10.52 -26.72
C LYS A 24 24.71 -9.52 -26.37
N LEU A 25 24.11 -9.70 -25.19
CA LEU A 25 23.18 -8.72 -24.66
C LEU A 25 23.89 -7.38 -24.49
N GLU A 26 23.20 -6.31 -24.89
CA GLU A 26 23.62 -4.95 -24.56
C GLU A 26 23.58 -4.74 -23.04
N PRO A 27 24.41 -3.82 -22.51
CA PRO A 27 24.30 -3.41 -21.12
C PRO A 27 22.88 -2.95 -20.80
N PRO A 28 22.33 -3.29 -19.62
CA PRO A 28 20.98 -2.88 -19.26
C PRO A 28 20.88 -1.36 -19.15
N THR A 29 19.73 -0.81 -19.51
CA THR A 29 19.39 0.58 -19.20
C THR A 29 19.20 0.76 -17.69
N ASP A 30 19.23 2.00 -17.20
CA ASP A 30 19.00 2.29 -15.78
C ASP A 30 17.64 1.78 -15.28
N GLU A 31 16.61 1.86 -16.11
CA GLU A 31 15.29 1.32 -15.80
C GLU A 31 15.31 -0.21 -15.71
N GLN A 32 15.99 -0.89 -16.64
CA GLN A 32 16.15 -2.34 -16.59
C GLN A 32 16.95 -2.77 -15.36
N ALA A 33 18.03 -2.06 -15.03
CA ALA A 33 18.81 -2.30 -13.83
C ALA A 33 17.96 -2.12 -12.56
N ARG A 34 17.13 -1.07 -12.49
CA ARG A 34 16.17 -0.85 -11.39
C ARG A 34 15.19 -2.03 -11.27
N LEU A 35 14.59 -2.47 -12.37
CA LEU A 35 13.65 -3.61 -12.37
C LEU A 35 14.33 -4.92 -11.96
N LEU A 36 15.58 -5.16 -12.38
CA LEU A 36 16.36 -6.32 -11.94
C LEU A 36 16.58 -6.32 -10.42
N ARG A 37 16.88 -5.16 -9.82
CA ARG A 37 16.98 -5.03 -8.36
C ARG A 37 15.64 -5.34 -7.67
N GLN A 38 14.53 -4.85 -8.23
CA GLN A 38 13.19 -5.16 -7.71
C GLN A 38 12.87 -6.66 -7.76
N ILE A 39 13.27 -7.35 -8.84
CA ILE A 39 13.12 -8.81 -8.95
C ILE A 39 13.93 -9.52 -7.85
N LEU A 40 15.18 -9.10 -7.60
CA LEU A 40 16.01 -9.69 -6.53
C LEU A 40 15.34 -9.56 -5.15
N ILE A 41 14.79 -8.39 -4.84
CA ILE A 41 14.09 -8.15 -3.56
C ILE A 41 12.88 -9.06 -3.41
N ALA A 42 12.08 -9.21 -4.47
CA ALA A 42 10.90 -10.09 -4.46
C ALA A 42 11.28 -11.57 -4.33
N CYS A 43 12.43 -11.98 -4.87
CA CYS A 43 12.91 -13.37 -4.81
C CYS A 43 13.64 -13.73 -3.51
N LEU A 44 14.32 -12.76 -2.88
CA LEU A 44 15.17 -12.98 -1.70
C LEU A 44 14.80 -12.06 -0.52
N PRO A 45 13.52 -11.97 -0.11
CA PRO A 45 13.08 -11.05 0.94
C PRO A 45 13.68 -11.39 2.32
N ASN A 46 14.00 -12.67 2.57
CA ASN A 46 14.64 -13.13 3.79
C ASN A 46 16.16 -12.85 3.83
N GLN A 47 16.78 -12.47 2.70
CA GLN A 47 18.20 -12.14 2.60
C GLN A 47 18.42 -10.63 2.46
N ILE A 48 17.61 -9.87 3.20
CA ILE A 48 17.77 -8.42 3.31
C ILE A 48 18.42 -8.10 4.65
N ALA A 49 19.49 -7.30 4.59
CA ALA A 49 20.20 -6.80 5.74
C ALA A 49 20.03 -5.27 5.86
N LYS A 50 19.94 -4.78 7.08
CA LYS A 50 19.82 -3.35 7.41
C LYS A 50 21.10 -2.85 8.05
N ARG A 51 21.59 -1.68 7.64
CA ARG A 51 22.70 -1.00 8.30
C ARG A 51 22.30 -0.63 9.74
N VAL A 52 23.21 -0.85 10.69
CA VAL A 52 23.01 -0.44 12.08
C VAL A 52 23.94 0.71 12.38
N ASP A 53 23.35 1.85 12.74
CA ASP A 53 24.10 3.03 13.13
C ASP A 53 24.38 3.02 14.64
N GLN A 54 25.54 3.52 15.03
CA GLN A 54 26.01 3.52 16.43
C GLN A 54 25.15 4.37 17.35
N SER A 55 24.42 5.35 16.81
CA SER A 55 23.51 6.22 17.56
C SER A 55 22.25 5.51 18.04
N ASP A 56 21.84 4.46 17.34
CA ASP A 56 20.51 3.88 17.48
C ASP A 56 20.48 2.72 18.49
N SER A 57 21.66 2.29 18.92
CA SER A 57 21.84 1.13 19.80
C SER A 57 22.58 1.59 21.06
N GLY A 58 22.01 1.35 22.24
CA GLY A 58 22.72 1.59 23.52
C GLY A 58 23.92 0.65 23.75
N GLU A 59 24.20 -0.25 22.81
CA GLU A 59 25.31 -1.20 22.81
C GLU A 59 26.44 -0.75 21.88
N ALA A 60 27.66 -1.26 22.13
CA ALA A 60 28.83 -0.96 21.30
C ALA A 60 28.72 -1.63 19.91
N VAL A 61 28.06 -0.97 18.96
CA VAL A 61 27.92 -1.46 17.58
C VAL A 61 29.20 -1.21 16.77
N PRO A 62 29.78 -2.25 16.13
CA PRO A 62 30.92 -2.08 15.25
C PRO A 62 30.61 -1.15 14.06
N LYS A 63 31.57 -0.32 13.66
CA LYS A 63 31.38 0.57 12.50
C LYS A 63 31.13 -0.24 11.22
N GLY A 64 30.10 0.15 10.46
CA GLY A 64 29.73 -0.52 9.21
C GLY A 64 29.04 -1.87 9.40
N ALA A 65 28.48 -2.12 10.58
CA ALA A 65 27.73 -3.33 10.87
C ALA A 65 26.36 -3.33 10.16
N TYR A 66 25.98 -4.51 9.71
CA TYR A 66 24.67 -4.82 9.15
C TYR A 66 24.02 -5.92 9.98
N GLN A 67 22.71 -5.83 10.13
CA GLN A 67 21.90 -6.82 10.81
C GLN A 67 21.08 -7.57 9.77
N CYS A 68 21.12 -8.89 9.80
CA CYS A 68 20.28 -9.75 8.97
C CYS A 68 19.04 -10.20 9.75
N GLN A 69 17.98 -10.63 9.07
CA GLN A 69 16.73 -11.04 9.71
C GLN A 69 16.92 -12.19 10.71
N MET A 70 17.52 -13.30 10.26
CA MET A 70 17.61 -14.55 11.02
C MET A 70 18.88 -14.68 11.87
N LEU A 71 19.87 -13.81 11.68
CA LEU A 71 21.18 -13.95 12.31
C LEU A 71 21.33 -12.95 13.45
N GLU A 72 21.68 -13.43 14.64
CA GLU A 72 21.92 -12.60 15.83
C GLU A 72 23.16 -11.72 15.69
N GLU A 73 24.24 -12.28 15.14
CA GLU A 73 25.51 -11.59 14.94
C GLU A 73 25.47 -10.55 13.80
N TYR A 74 26.33 -9.54 13.91
CA TYR A 74 26.51 -8.54 12.85
C TYR A 74 27.26 -9.11 11.65
N CYS A 75 26.83 -8.68 10.47
CA CYS A 75 27.52 -8.90 9.21
C CYS A 75 28.15 -7.60 8.70
N PHE A 76 29.06 -7.72 7.74
CA PHE A 76 29.77 -6.60 7.17
C PHE A 76 29.76 -6.69 5.65
N ILE A 77 29.77 -5.54 4.97
CA ILE A 77 30.05 -5.50 3.54
C ILE A 77 31.55 -5.78 3.35
N ASP A 78 31.90 -6.68 2.43
CA ASP A 78 33.29 -6.95 2.11
C ASP A 78 33.97 -5.73 1.48
N SER A 79 35.24 -5.48 1.82
CA SER A 79 36.01 -4.35 1.28
C SER A 79 36.19 -4.36 -0.24
N SER A 80 36.02 -5.51 -0.89
CA SER A 80 36.06 -5.63 -2.35
C SER A 80 34.74 -5.27 -3.05
N SER A 81 33.64 -5.17 -2.29
CA SER A 81 32.33 -4.78 -2.83
C SER A 81 32.32 -3.32 -3.25
N MET A 82 31.67 -3.03 -4.39
CA MET A 82 31.44 -1.65 -4.83
C MET A 82 30.60 -0.84 -3.82
N LEU A 83 29.73 -1.50 -3.04
CA LEU A 83 28.89 -0.85 -2.04
C LEU A 83 29.58 -0.63 -0.69
N TYR A 84 30.87 -0.98 -0.56
CA TYR A 84 31.60 -0.85 0.70
C TYR A 84 31.72 0.60 1.20
N GLN A 85 31.88 1.55 0.26
CA GLN A 85 31.99 2.97 0.58
C GLN A 85 30.61 3.61 0.79
N ASP A 86 29.64 3.26 -0.06
CA ASP A 86 28.30 3.87 -0.04
C ASP A 86 27.51 3.51 1.23
N GLN A 87 27.72 2.31 1.77
CA GLN A 87 27.07 1.79 2.97
C GLN A 87 25.55 2.07 3.02
N PRO A 88 24.77 1.59 2.04
CA PRO A 88 23.33 1.87 1.97
C PRO A 88 22.56 1.31 3.16
N ASP A 89 21.40 1.91 3.46
CA ASP A 89 20.60 1.55 4.64
C ASP A 89 20.07 0.10 4.56
N TYR A 90 19.74 -0.38 3.36
CA TYR A 90 19.30 -1.75 3.12
C TYR A 90 20.04 -2.36 1.94
N VAL A 91 20.43 -3.62 2.10
CA VAL A 91 21.04 -4.43 1.05
C VAL A 91 20.38 -5.79 0.97
N VAL A 92 20.24 -6.32 -0.25
CA VAL A 92 19.98 -7.73 -0.48
C VAL A 92 21.32 -8.41 -0.74
N TYR A 93 21.52 -9.58 -0.14
CA TYR A 93 22.73 -10.40 -0.30
C TYR A 93 22.35 -11.77 -0.83
N GLN A 94 23.28 -12.48 -1.48
CA GLN A 94 23.05 -13.85 -1.93
C GLN A 94 23.54 -14.89 -0.92
N GLU A 95 24.68 -14.60 -0.28
CA GLU A 95 25.31 -15.50 0.67
C GLU A 95 26.09 -14.73 1.74
N ILE A 96 26.32 -15.40 2.86
CA ILE A 96 27.15 -14.91 3.96
C ILE A 96 28.36 -15.83 4.05
N VAL A 97 29.55 -15.26 3.90
CA VAL A 97 30.82 -16.00 4.00
C VAL A 97 31.57 -15.55 5.23
N GLN A 98 32.06 -16.51 6.02
CA GLN A 98 32.89 -16.22 7.18
C GLN A 98 34.37 -16.14 6.77
N PHE A 99 34.99 -14.99 6.99
CA PHE A 99 36.40 -14.75 6.72
C PHE A 99 37.06 -14.08 7.94
N ASN A 100 38.14 -14.66 8.46
CA ASN A 100 38.87 -14.16 9.65
C ASN A 100 37.94 -13.81 10.84
N ASN A 101 37.01 -14.72 11.18
CA ASN A 101 35.97 -14.54 12.20
C ASN A 101 34.99 -13.36 11.98
N LYS A 102 34.94 -12.78 10.77
CA LYS A 102 33.91 -11.81 10.37
C LYS A 102 32.96 -12.46 9.38
N LYS A 103 31.66 -12.21 9.53
CA LYS A 103 30.64 -12.62 8.57
C LYS A 103 30.48 -11.52 7.52
N CYS A 104 30.88 -11.81 6.29
CA CYS A 104 30.83 -10.87 5.18
C CYS A 104 29.65 -11.21 4.25
N LEU A 105 28.88 -10.19 3.88
CA LEU A 105 27.82 -10.30 2.90
C LEU A 105 28.43 -10.27 1.48
N GLN A 106 28.02 -11.22 0.63
CA GLN A 106 28.53 -11.37 -0.74
C GLN A 106 27.41 -11.21 -1.77
N ASN A 107 27.81 -10.79 -2.98
CA ASN A 107 26.93 -10.52 -4.13
C ASN A 107 25.76 -9.59 -3.75
N LEU A 108 26.12 -8.37 -3.36
CA LEU A 108 25.21 -7.37 -2.81
C LEU A 108 24.50 -6.57 -3.89
N SER A 109 23.27 -6.15 -3.58
CA SER A 109 22.58 -5.08 -4.29
C SER A 109 21.88 -4.14 -3.30
N MET A 110 21.84 -2.86 -3.64
CA MET A 110 21.12 -1.84 -2.86
C MET A 110 19.61 -2.05 -2.95
N VAL A 111 18.94 -1.81 -1.82
CA VAL A 111 17.48 -1.92 -1.66
C VAL A 111 16.91 -0.61 -1.15
N GLU A 112 15.94 -0.07 -1.86
CA GLU A 112 15.15 1.08 -1.44
C GLU A 112 14.04 0.61 -0.48
N ALA A 113 14.03 1.19 0.73
CA ALA A 113 13.09 0.80 1.79
C ALA A 113 11.61 0.92 1.38
N GLU A 114 11.29 1.89 0.51
CA GLU A 114 9.96 2.11 -0.06
C GLU A 114 9.45 0.97 -0.93
N TRP A 115 10.34 0.11 -1.46
CA TRP A 115 9.93 -1.02 -2.29
C TRP A 115 9.51 -2.23 -1.47
N LEU A 116 9.96 -2.34 -0.22
CA LEU A 116 9.69 -3.51 0.63
C LEU A 116 8.19 -3.77 0.85
N PRO A 117 7.34 -2.77 1.18
CA PRO A 117 5.92 -3.01 1.40
C PRO A 117 5.18 -3.55 0.17
N GLN A 118 5.67 -3.26 -1.04
CA GLN A 118 5.07 -3.70 -2.29
C GLN A 118 5.66 -5.01 -2.82
N LEU A 119 6.99 -5.17 -2.76
CA LEU A 119 7.69 -6.32 -3.36
C LEU A 119 7.83 -7.51 -2.41
N ALA A 120 7.80 -7.26 -1.10
CA ALA A 120 7.97 -8.27 -0.06
C ALA A 120 6.83 -8.18 0.97
N GLU A 121 5.61 -7.88 0.51
CA GLU A 121 4.42 -7.69 1.35
C GLU A 121 4.21 -8.82 2.41
N PRO A 122 4.39 -10.12 2.11
CA PRO A 122 4.22 -11.19 3.10
C PRO A 122 5.21 -11.13 4.28
N TYR A 123 6.30 -10.37 4.15
CA TYR A 123 7.29 -10.14 5.19
C TYR A 123 7.08 -8.80 5.90
N CYS A 124 6.03 -8.05 5.55
CA CYS A 124 5.67 -6.81 6.21
C CYS A 124 4.48 -7.01 7.14
N ASP A 125 4.61 -6.49 8.35
CA ASP A 125 3.49 -6.33 9.28
C ASP A 125 2.92 -4.92 9.13
N PHE A 126 1.63 -4.85 8.83
CA PHE A 126 0.90 -3.59 8.67
C PHE A 126 0.00 -3.37 9.89
N THR A 127 0.18 -2.25 10.57
CA THR A 127 -0.69 -1.85 11.67
C THR A 127 -1.46 -0.60 11.27
N MET A 128 -2.79 -0.69 11.28
CA MET A 128 -3.66 0.45 11.01
C MET A 128 -3.72 1.35 12.25
N PRO A 129 -3.58 2.68 12.09
CA PRO A 129 -3.73 3.61 13.20
C PRO A 129 -5.18 3.66 13.68
N ASP A 130 -5.36 4.18 14.89
CA ASP A 130 -6.69 4.50 15.39
C ASP A 130 -7.37 5.52 14.44
N PRO A 131 -8.58 5.23 13.93
CA PRO A 131 -9.34 6.13 13.06
C PRO A 131 -9.62 7.51 13.66
N GLU A 132 -9.53 7.68 14.98
CA GLU A 132 -9.61 8.98 15.63
C GLU A 132 -8.31 9.80 15.48
N LYS A 133 -7.15 9.13 15.40
CA LYS A 133 -5.83 9.77 15.27
C LYS A 133 -5.46 10.02 13.81
N ASP A 134 -5.80 9.10 12.91
CA ASP A 134 -5.60 9.24 11.47
C ASP A 134 -6.92 9.00 10.73
N ILE A 135 -7.58 10.11 10.40
CA ILE A 135 -8.89 10.10 9.75
C ILE A 135 -8.73 9.54 8.33
N PRO A 136 -9.44 8.47 7.96
CA PRO A 136 -9.38 7.92 6.60
C PRO A 136 -9.65 8.97 5.53
N THR A 137 -8.94 8.89 4.42
CA THR A 137 -9.12 9.77 3.26
C THR A 137 -9.62 8.97 2.06
N PHE A 138 -10.19 9.67 1.07
CA PHE A 138 -10.57 9.03 -0.19
C PHE A 138 -9.43 9.20 -1.19
N ASP A 139 -8.92 8.09 -1.73
CA ASP A 139 -7.98 8.14 -2.83
C ASP A 139 -8.72 8.25 -4.16
N GLN A 140 -8.60 9.41 -4.80
CA GLN A 140 -9.26 9.73 -6.06
C GLN A 140 -8.83 8.82 -7.22
N THR A 141 -7.61 8.28 -7.15
CA THR A 141 -7.05 7.42 -8.21
C THR A 141 -7.63 6.03 -8.11
N THR A 142 -7.62 5.44 -6.91
CA THR A 142 -8.07 4.07 -6.70
C THR A 142 -9.56 3.94 -6.37
N GLY A 143 -10.26 5.05 -6.10
CA GLY A 143 -11.68 5.06 -5.76
C GLY A 143 -12.00 4.47 -4.38
N LYS A 144 -11.02 4.43 -3.47
CA LYS A 144 -11.08 3.68 -2.21
C LYS A 144 -10.86 4.57 -0.99
N VAL A 145 -11.39 4.13 0.14
CA VAL A 145 -11.07 4.71 1.46
C VAL A 145 -9.74 4.15 1.94
N VAL A 146 -8.79 5.05 2.23
CA VAL A 146 -7.41 4.72 2.61
C VAL A 146 -6.99 5.38 3.92
N GLN A 147 -6.05 4.77 4.62
CA GLN A 147 -5.42 5.25 5.85
C GLN A 147 -3.90 4.99 5.82
N ASN A 148 -3.14 5.75 6.60
CA ASN A 148 -1.69 5.57 6.67
C ASN A 148 -1.35 4.44 7.64
N ALA A 149 -1.03 3.26 7.10
CA ALA A 149 -0.58 2.12 7.90
C ALA A 149 0.90 2.28 8.27
N SER A 150 1.23 2.10 9.54
CA SER A 150 2.62 1.90 9.95
C SER A 150 3.09 0.53 9.49
N VAL A 151 4.32 0.44 8.99
CA VAL A 151 4.86 -0.79 8.41
C VAL A 151 6.14 -1.18 9.13
N THR A 152 6.24 -2.44 9.50
CA THR A 152 7.50 -3.05 9.94
C THR A 152 7.87 -4.23 9.06
N PHE A 153 9.17 -4.49 8.87
CA PHE A 153 9.66 -5.51 7.96
C PHE A 153 10.48 -6.61 8.65
N GLY A 154 10.11 -7.85 8.36
CA GLY A 154 10.74 -9.10 8.80
C GLY A 154 10.64 -9.36 10.30
N GLU A 155 11.31 -10.42 10.74
CA GLU A 155 11.27 -10.90 12.14
C GLU A 155 11.81 -9.86 13.12
N ARG A 156 12.74 -9.02 12.68
CA ARG A 156 13.31 -7.93 13.48
C ARG A 156 12.45 -6.67 13.52
N ARG A 157 11.29 -6.67 12.83
CA ARG A 157 10.32 -5.57 12.79
C ARG A 157 10.95 -4.21 12.49
N TRP A 158 11.83 -4.16 11.50
CA TRP A 158 12.48 -2.90 11.15
C TRP A 158 11.42 -1.88 10.69
N PRO A 159 11.38 -0.68 11.29
CA PRO A 159 10.39 0.32 10.92
C PRO A 159 10.66 0.83 9.51
N LEU A 160 9.60 0.92 8.71
CA LEU A 160 9.60 1.54 7.39
C LEU A 160 8.70 2.78 7.40
N ASN A 161 8.77 3.55 6.32
CA ASN A 161 7.86 4.67 6.11
C ASN A 161 6.41 4.17 6.04
N ALA A 162 5.49 4.94 6.64
CA ALA A 162 4.07 4.63 6.59
C ALA A 162 3.57 4.65 5.14
N VAL A 163 2.66 3.73 4.82
CA VAL A 163 2.07 3.61 3.47
C VAL A 163 0.56 3.69 3.52
N LYS A 164 -0.05 4.28 2.49
CA LYS A 164 -1.51 4.32 2.37
C LYS A 164 -2.02 2.91 2.04
N ARG A 165 -2.91 2.37 2.87
CA ARG A 165 -3.62 1.12 2.60
C ARG A 165 -5.12 1.31 2.69
N GLN A 166 -5.83 0.46 1.94
CA GLN A 166 -7.29 0.40 2.02
C GLN A 166 -7.71 0.02 3.44
N MET A 167 -8.74 0.70 3.94
CA MET A 167 -9.30 0.39 5.26
C MET A 167 -9.81 -1.06 5.31
N PRO A 168 -9.57 -1.82 6.39
CA PRO A 168 -10.12 -3.16 6.53
C PRO A 168 -11.64 -3.15 6.43
N ILE A 169 -12.22 -4.19 5.82
CA ILE A 169 -13.67 -4.28 5.60
C ILE A 169 -14.34 -4.55 6.95
N ASN A 170 -15.09 -3.55 7.44
CA ASN A 170 -15.90 -3.63 8.65
C ASN A 170 -16.94 -2.50 8.63
N ILE A 171 -17.81 -2.44 9.64
CA ILE A 171 -18.85 -1.41 9.76
C ILE A 171 -18.26 0.01 9.74
N LEU A 172 -17.08 0.20 10.32
CA LEU A 172 -16.43 1.51 10.37
C LEU A 172 -15.99 1.98 8.97
N HIS A 173 -15.55 1.07 8.12
CA HIS A 173 -15.27 1.36 6.71
C HIS A 173 -16.51 1.92 6.00
N TYR A 174 -17.68 1.28 6.15
CA TYR A 174 -18.93 1.80 5.59
C TYR A 174 -19.28 3.20 6.13
N LYS A 175 -19.09 3.44 7.43
CA LYS A 175 -19.29 4.78 8.03
C LYS A 175 -18.36 5.84 7.44
N HIS A 176 -17.08 5.52 7.24
CA HIS A 176 -16.14 6.45 6.62
C HIS A 176 -16.40 6.64 5.12
N PHE A 177 -16.80 5.59 4.40
CA PHE A 177 -17.24 5.70 3.02
C PHE A 177 -18.45 6.63 2.90
N ALA A 178 -19.48 6.43 3.74
CA ALA A 178 -20.65 7.31 3.80
C ALA A 178 -20.28 8.77 4.10
N ARG A 179 -19.39 9.00 5.07
CA ARG A 179 -18.87 10.35 5.37
C ARG A 179 -18.19 10.98 4.14
N LEU A 180 -17.34 10.23 3.45
CA LEU A 180 -16.60 10.72 2.27
C LEU A 180 -17.52 10.92 1.06
N PHE A 181 -18.55 10.08 0.93
CA PHE A 181 -19.61 10.20 -0.06
C PHE A 181 -20.43 11.47 0.15
N LEU A 182 -20.96 11.68 1.36
CA LEU A 182 -21.65 12.91 1.73
C LEU A 182 -20.77 14.14 1.60
N GLY A 183 -19.48 14.02 1.96
CA GLY A 183 -18.49 15.06 1.80
C GLY A 183 -18.10 15.37 0.34
N GLY A 184 -18.72 14.73 -0.66
CA GLY A 184 -18.45 14.98 -2.07
C GLY A 184 -17.06 14.52 -2.55
N HIS A 185 -16.36 13.69 -1.77
CA HIS A 185 -15.04 13.18 -2.15
C HIS A 185 -15.17 11.99 -3.11
N VAL A 186 -16.23 11.19 -2.97
CA VAL A 186 -16.51 10.08 -3.89
C VAL A 186 -17.02 10.60 -5.24
N CYS A 187 -17.91 11.60 -5.19
CA CYS A 187 -18.52 12.23 -6.37
C CYS A 187 -18.34 13.76 -6.27
N LEU A 188 -17.39 14.31 -7.03
CA LEU A 188 -16.98 15.72 -6.94
C LEU A 188 -18.13 16.70 -7.28
N LYS A 189 -19.08 16.29 -8.13
CA LYS A 189 -20.29 17.09 -8.46
C LYS A 189 -21.14 17.42 -7.24
N MET A 190 -21.06 16.61 -6.18
CA MET A 190 -21.84 16.79 -4.94
C MET A 190 -21.14 17.69 -3.92
N ALA A 191 -19.85 18.00 -4.10
CA ALA A 191 -19.09 18.83 -3.16
C ALA A 191 -19.72 20.21 -2.87
N PRO A 192 -20.36 20.91 -3.84
CA PRO A 192 -21.04 22.18 -3.59
C PRO A 192 -22.24 22.09 -2.63
N ASN A 193 -22.78 20.89 -2.40
CA ASN A 193 -23.94 20.66 -1.52
C ASN A 193 -23.55 20.53 -0.05
N VAL A 194 -22.29 20.19 0.25
CA VAL A 194 -21.80 19.94 1.62
C VAL A 194 -22.12 21.07 2.60
N PRO A 195 -21.91 22.37 2.28
CA PRO A 195 -22.21 23.47 3.21
C PRO A 195 -23.70 23.65 3.51
N LYS A 196 -24.58 23.07 2.68
CA LYS A 196 -26.04 23.20 2.78
C LYS A 196 -26.70 22.02 3.48
N MET A 197 -25.92 21.01 3.89
CA MET A 197 -26.44 19.81 4.53
C MET A 197 -27.08 20.11 5.89
N LEU A 198 -28.13 19.36 6.22
CA LEU A 198 -28.84 19.44 7.50
C LEU A 198 -27.97 18.99 8.68
N ALA A 199 -26.93 18.20 8.42
CA ALA A 199 -25.94 17.77 9.39
C ALA A 199 -24.59 17.59 8.68
N PRO A 200 -23.46 17.84 9.35
CA PRO A 200 -22.14 17.65 8.75
C PRO A 200 -21.87 16.17 8.46
N PRO A 201 -21.14 15.81 7.39
CA PRO A 201 -20.80 14.42 7.06
C PRO A 201 -20.12 13.66 8.21
N GLU A 202 -19.35 14.36 9.06
CA GLU A 202 -18.68 13.82 10.25
C GLU A 202 -19.65 13.17 11.24
N THR A 203 -20.95 13.51 11.15
CA THR A 203 -22.00 12.85 11.93
C THR A 203 -22.01 11.34 11.73
N MET A 204 -21.67 10.83 10.53
CA MET A 204 -21.63 9.38 10.23
C MET A 204 -20.67 8.58 11.12
N ILE A 205 -19.60 9.22 11.62
CA ILE A 205 -18.55 8.56 12.40
C ILE A 205 -18.67 8.81 13.90
N LYS A 206 -19.68 9.54 14.36
CA LYS A 206 -19.88 9.79 15.79
C LYS A 206 -20.44 8.56 16.52
N PRO A 207 -20.13 8.36 17.82
CA PRO A 207 -20.62 7.20 18.58
C PRO A 207 -22.14 7.09 18.63
N TRP A 208 -22.84 8.23 18.69
CA TRP A 208 -24.31 8.33 18.72
C TRP A 208 -24.96 8.37 17.34
N ALA A 209 -24.18 8.22 16.25
CA ALA A 209 -24.70 8.32 14.89
C ALA A 209 -25.85 7.35 14.65
N ASN A 210 -25.80 6.14 15.22
CA ASN A 210 -26.83 5.11 15.10
C ASN A 210 -28.20 5.47 15.71
N LEU A 211 -28.30 6.56 16.49
CA LEU A 211 -29.58 7.03 17.04
C LEU A 211 -30.37 7.89 16.05
N GLN A 212 -29.74 8.34 14.96
CA GLN A 212 -30.39 9.14 13.93
C GLN A 212 -30.87 8.23 12.79
N LYS A 213 -32.15 8.34 12.42
CA LYS A 213 -32.70 7.50 11.32
C LYS A 213 -31.96 7.71 9.98
N ARG A 214 -31.53 8.95 9.69
CA ARG A 214 -30.85 9.32 8.43
C ARG A 214 -29.49 8.66 8.24
N THR A 215 -28.72 8.50 9.31
CA THR A 215 -27.39 7.87 9.28
C THR A 215 -27.56 6.36 9.14
N GLU A 216 -28.54 5.77 9.84
CA GLU A 216 -28.88 4.36 9.75
C GLU A 216 -29.37 3.99 8.36
N LYS A 217 -30.28 4.78 7.76
CA LYS A 217 -30.81 4.52 6.41
C LYS A 217 -29.69 4.48 5.36
N LEU A 218 -28.83 5.50 5.34
CA LEU A 218 -27.68 5.56 4.43
C LEU A 218 -26.69 4.41 4.68
N LEU A 219 -26.37 4.14 5.94
CA LEU A 219 -25.42 3.08 6.29
C LEU A 219 -25.93 1.70 5.88
N ASN A 220 -27.20 1.40 6.16
CA ASN A 220 -27.83 0.12 5.82
C ASN A 220 -27.93 -0.08 4.31
N ALA A 221 -28.24 0.98 3.55
CA ALA A 221 -28.21 0.91 2.09
C ALA A 221 -26.81 0.53 1.59
N LEU A 222 -25.77 1.24 2.03
CA LEU A 222 -24.38 0.93 1.64
C LEU A 222 -23.97 -0.51 1.98
N ILE A 223 -24.37 -1.01 3.16
CA ILE A 223 -24.10 -2.40 3.57
C ILE A 223 -24.85 -3.40 2.69
N ALA A 224 -26.11 -3.14 2.34
CA ALA A 224 -26.96 -4.06 1.59
C ALA A 224 -26.42 -4.41 0.20
N GLU A 225 -25.75 -3.46 -0.47
CA GLU A 225 -25.12 -3.67 -1.78
C GLU A 225 -23.57 -3.72 -1.69
N GLU A 226 -23.02 -3.82 -0.47
CA GLU A 226 -21.58 -3.90 -0.17
C GLU A 226 -20.74 -2.77 -0.81
N ILE A 227 -21.25 -1.55 -0.76
CA ILE A 227 -20.63 -0.39 -1.42
C ILE A 227 -19.53 0.21 -0.54
N LEU A 228 -18.28 -0.01 -0.96
CA LEU A 228 -17.07 0.49 -0.29
C LEU A 228 -16.11 1.24 -1.24
N THR A 229 -16.39 1.25 -2.55
CA THR A 229 -15.57 1.94 -3.55
C THR A 229 -16.44 2.70 -4.55
N ARG A 230 -15.85 3.69 -5.21
CA ARG A 230 -16.54 4.44 -6.28
C ARG A 230 -16.93 3.54 -7.44
N GLU A 231 -16.07 2.60 -7.80
CA GLU A 231 -16.32 1.65 -8.90
C GLU A 231 -17.54 0.80 -8.59
N LYS A 232 -17.64 0.26 -7.38
CA LYS A 232 -18.81 -0.52 -6.94
C LYS A 232 -20.09 0.33 -6.94
N LEU A 233 -20.01 1.59 -6.50
CA LEU A 233 -21.15 2.50 -6.54
C LEU A 233 -21.62 2.76 -7.98
N HIS A 234 -20.68 3.01 -8.91
CA HIS A 234 -20.99 3.21 -10.32
C HIS A 234 -21.59 1.95 -10.97
N GLU A 235 -21.13 0.74 -10.61
CA GLU A 235 -21.73 -0.52 -11.06
C GLU A 235 -23.19 -0.67 -10.62
N ILE A 236 -23.51 -0.22 -9.41
CA ILE A 236 -24.89 -0.24 -8.90
C ILE A 236 -25.73 0.82 -9.63
N TRP A 237 -25.23 2.04 -9.81
CA TRP A 237 -25.93 3.09 -10.58
C TRP A 237 -26.17 2.72 -12.04
N ALA A 238 -25.28 1.94 -12.65
CA ALA A 238 -25.51 1.42 -14.00
C ALA A 238 -26.71 0.45 -14.08
N LYS A 239 -27.14 -0.13 -12.95
CA LYS A 239 -28.28 -1.07 -12.86
C LYS A 239 -29.53 -0.43 -12.26
N LYS A 240 -29.36 0.46 -11.28
CA LYS A 240 -30.39 1.17 -10.52
C LYS A 240 -29.90 2.62 -10.36
N ASP A 241 -30.28 3.46 -11.31
CA ASP A 241 -29.79 4.84 -11.39
C ASP A 241 -30.29 5.70 -10.23
N ASP A 242 -31.40 5.37 -9.58
CA ASP A 242 -31.99 6.00 -8.40
C ASP A 242 -31.39 5.57 -7.05
N TYR A 243 -30.48 4.58 -7.03
CA TYR A 243 -29.98 3.99 -5.79
C TYR A 243 -29.21 5.01 -4.93
N LEU A 244 -29.44 5.05 -3.60
CA LEU A 244 -28.94 6.07 -2.64
C LEU A 244 -29.54 7.47 -2.77
N LEU A 245 -30.44 7.73 -3.72
CA LEU A 245 -31.03 9.06 -3.90
C LEU A 245 -31.84 9.46 -2.66
N GLU A 246 -32.78 8.63 -2.23
CA GLU A 246 -33.61 8.93 -1.05
C GLU A 246 -32.78 9.10 0.22
N GLU A 247 -31.80 8.22 0.43
CA GLU A 247 -30.86 8.28 1.54
C GLU A 247 -30.08 9.59 1.54
N TYR A 248 -29.63 10.05 0.36
CA TYR A 248 -28.91 11.31 0.22
C TYR A 248 -29.80 12.53 0.46
N LEU A 249 -31.04 12.51 -0.05
CA LEU A 249 -32.00 13.61 0.13
C LEU A 249 -32.35 13.87 1.60
N GLU A 250 -32.31 12.86 2.47
CA GLU A 250 -32.50 13.03 3.93
C GLU A 250 -31.42 13.90 4.61
N TRP A 251 -30.28 14.13 3.93
CA TRP A 251 -29.20 14.99 4.41
C TRP A 251 -29.32 16.43 3.90
N LEU A 252 -30.26 16.73 3.01
CA LEU A 252 -30.41 18.04 2.38
C LEU A 252 -31.77 18.69 2.72
N PRO A 253 -31.85 20.03 2.73
CA PRO A 253 -33.12 20.75 2.80
C PRO A 253 -34.04 20.37 1.64
N GLY A 254 -35.35 20.28 1.92
CA GLY A 254 -36.36 19.93 0.90
C GLY A 254 -36.35 20.82 -0.34
N SER A 255 -35.93 22.09 -0.21
CA SER A 255 -35.81 23.03 -1.34
C SER A 255 -34.77 22.64 -2.39
N MET A 256 -33.85 21.73 -2.07
CA MET A 256 -32.84 21.23 -3.01
C MET A 256 -33.22 19.92 -3.69
N HIS A 257 -34.28 19.25 -3.23
CA HIS A 257 -34.58 17.87 -3.65
C HIS A 257 -34.80 17.77 -5.15
N ASP A 258 -35.63 18.64 -5.73
CA ASP A 258 -35.91 18.64 -7.18
C ASP A 258 -34.65 18.80 -8.03
N SER A 259 -33.74 19.70 -7.63
CA SER A 259 -32.49 19.95 -8.35
C SER A 259 -31.55 18.74 -8.31
N ILE A 260 -31.47 18.06 -7.17
CA ILE A 260 -30.60 16.89 -7.00
C ILE A 260 -31.15 15.69 -7.75
N GLN A 261 -32.47 15.49 -7.74
CA GLN A 261 -33.12 14.42 -8.48
C GLN A 261 -32.89 14.53 -9.98
N LEU A 262 -32.84 15.76 -10.53
CA LEU A 262 -32.58 15.99 -11.95
C LEU A 262 -31.14 15.68 -12.37
N GLU A 263 -30.18 15.86 -11.47
CA GLU A 263 -28.75 15.67 -11.72
C GLU A 263 -28.24 14.28 -11.27
N TRP A 264 -29.15 13.41 -10.82
CA TRP A 264 -28.82 12.07 -10.34
C TRP A 264 -28.76 11.04 -11.48
N PRO A 265 -27.79 10.11 -11.50
CA PRO A 265 -26.67 9.95 -10.58
C PRO A 265 -25.51 10.93 -10.87
N PRO A 266 -24.79 11.42 -9.83
CA PRO A 266 -23.79 12.48 -9.94
C PRO A 266 -22.41 11.94 -10.38
N ILE A 267 -22.37 11.24 -11.51
CA ILE A 267 -21.17 10.68 -12.17
C ILE A 267 -20.49 11.74 -13.03
#